data_AF-A0A2H3BXU8-F1
#
_entry.id   AF-A0A2H3BXU8-F1
#
_cell.length_a   1.000
_cell.length_b   1.000
_cell.length_c   1.000
_cell.angle_alpha   90.00
_cell.angle_beta   90.00
_cell.angle_gamma   90.00
#
_symmetry.space_group_name_H-M   'P 1'
#
loop_
_entity.id
_entity.type
_entity.pdbx_description
1 polymer ?
#
loop_
_entity_poly.entity_id
_entity_poly.type
_entity_poly.pdbx_seq_one_letter_code
_entity_poly.pdbx_strand_id
1 'polypeptide(L)' 'RGFLWKALQNTFKIGVFWENLNPQYASRGECLLCKVTEFMEHILIECQIEGRAILWNLAKEL' A
#
# COMPACT_ATOMS: atom_id res chain seq x y z
N ARG A 1 5.12 10.92 13.41
CA ARG A 1 5.96 11.61 12.38
C ARG A 1 6.66 10.65 11.40
N GLY A 2 7.04 9.43 11.80
CA GLY A 2 7.78 8.51 10.91
C GLY A 2 6.98 7.90 9.75
N PHE A 3 5.64 7.78 9.87
CA PHE A 3 4.80 7.16 8.84
C PHE A 3 4.91 7.86 7.48
N LEU A 4 4.63 9.16 7.44
CA LEU A 4 4.65 9.94 6.19
C LEU A 4 6.04 9.94 5.54
N TRP A 5 7.10 10.06 6.34
CA TRP A 5 8.46 9.96 5.82
C TRP A 5 8.73 8.59 5.18
N LYS A 6 8.36 7.49 5.86
CA LYS A 6 8.51 6.13 5.33
C LYS A 6 7.70 5.88 4.06
N ALA A 7 6.51 6.47 4.00
CA ALA A 7 5.60 6.42 2.86
C ALA A 7 6.22 7.11 1.63
N LEU A 8 6.74 8.32 1.82
CA LEU A 8 7.42 9.09 0.76
C LEU A 8 8.72 8.45 0.29
N GLN A 9 9.43 7.75 1.19
CA GLN A 9 10.71 7.10 0.89
C GLN A 9 10.56 5.66 0.40
N ASN A 10 9.33 5.17 0.15
CA ASN A 10 9.07 3.78 -0.30
C ASN A 10 9.73 2.70 0.59
N THR A 11 9.78 2.94 1.90
CA THR A 11 10.45 2.02 2.85
C THR A 11 9.54 0.93 3.41
N PHE A 12 8.26 0.94 3.04
CA PHE A 12 7.31 -0.09 3.42
C PHE A 12 7.47 -1.34 2.53
N LYS A 13 7.19 -2.51 3.10
CA LYS A 13 7.23 -3.79 2.39
C LYS A 13 5.95 -3.99 1.58
N ILE A 14 5.80 -3.25 0.49
CA ILE A 14 4.66 -3.30 -0.44
C ILE A 14 5.15 -3.31 -1.89
N GLY A 15 4.30 -3.75 -2.82
CA GLY A 15 4.58 -3.70 -4.26
C GLY A 15 5.92 -4.30 -4.65
N VAL A 16 6.74 -3.45 -5.26
CA VAL A 16 8.07 -3.72 -5.80
C VAL A 16 9.02 -4.38 -4.79
N PHE A 17 8.85 -4.15 -3.48
CA PHE A 17 9.64 -4.84 -2.45
C PHE A 17 9.51 -6.36 -2.56
N TRP A 18 8.29 -6.87 -2.78
CA TRP A 18 8.02 -8.30 -2.88
C TRP A 18 8.39 -8.88 -4.24
N GLU A 19 8.19 -8.10 -5.30
CA GLU A 19 8.61 -8.46 -6.67
C GLU A 19 10.13 -8.64 -6.76
N ASN A 20 10.90 -7.73 -6.15
CA ASN A 20 12.36 -7.78 -6.13
C ASN A 20 12.93 -8.90 -5.26
N LEU A 21 12.18 -9.39 -4.28
CA LEU A 21 12.68 -10.39 -3.34
C LEU A 21 12.76 -11.78 -3.99
N ASN A 22 11.66 -12.23 -4.61
CA ASN A 22 11.59 -13.48 -5.36
C ASN A 22 10.24 -13.53 -6.11
N PRO A 23 10.19 -13.96 -7.38
CA PRO A 23 8.94 -14.11 -8.14
C PRO A 23 7.80 -14.84 -7.42
N GLN A 24 8.11 -15.81 -6.54
CA GLN A 24 7.09 -16.54 -5.77
C GLN A 24 6.30 -15.64 -4.78
N TYR A 25 6.83 -14.47 -4.46
CA TYR A 25 6.19 -13.48 -3.58
C TYR A 25 5.59 -12.29 -4.34
N ALA A 26 5.71 -12.23 -5.67
CA ALA A 26 5.20 -11.12 -6.47
C ALA A 26 3.70 -10.86 -6.23
N SER A 27 2.92 -11.93 -6.05
CA SER A 27 1.49 -11.86 -5.71
C SER A 27 1.18 -11.15 -4.38
N ARG A 28 2.16 -11.01 -3.48
CA ARG A 28 2.04 -10.23 -2.23
C ARG A 28 2.28 -8.73 -2.43
N GLY A 29 2.92 -8.37 -3.53
CA GLY A 29 3.09 -6.99 -3.98
C GLY A 29 1.88 -6.46 -4.75
N GLU A 30 0.95 -7.32 -5.14
CA GLU A 30 -0.19 -6.93 -5.96
C GLU A 30 -1.45 -6.64 -5.14
N CYS A 31 -2.24 -5.68 -5.63
CA CYS A 31 -3.55 -5.39 -5.11
C CYS A 31 -4.47 -6.56 -5.40
N LEU A 32 -5.11 -7.11 -4.36
CA LEU A 32 -6.08 -8.20 -4.55
C LEU A 32 -7.28 -7.76 -5.40
N LEU A 33 -7.66 -6.49 -5.33
CA LEU A 33 -8.80 -5.91 -6.04
C LEU A 33 -8.40 -5.41 -7.45
N CYS A 34 -7.42 -4.52 -7.53
CA CYS A 34 -7.05 -3.83 -8.76
C CYS A 34 -6.07 -4.62 -9.65
N LYS A 35 -5.43 -5.67 -9.12
CA LYS A 35 -4.43 -6.49 -9.84
C LYS A 35 -3.26 -5.67 -10.40
N VAL A 36 -2.89 -4.59 -9.71
CA VAL A 36 -1.73 -3.76 -10.00
C VAL A 36 -0.75 -3.82 -8.83
N THR A 37 0.52 -3.53 -9.08
CA THR A 37 1.53 -3.38 -8.03
C THR A 37 1.10 -2.31 -7.02
N GLU A 38 1.09 -2.66 -5.75
CA GLU A 38 0.66 -1.81 -4.65
C GLU A 38 1.73 -0.76 -4.29
N PHE A 39 1.36 0.50 -4.40
CA PHE A 39 2.14 1.64 -3.91
C PHE A 39 1.37 2.37 -2.81
N MET A 40 2.08 3.15 -2.00
CA MET A 40 1.43 3.90 -0.92
C MET A 40 0.35 4.86 -1.45
N GLU A 41 0.58 5.47 -2.61
CA GLU A 41 -0.40 6.31 -3.31
C GLU A 41 -1.64 5.50 -3.73
N HIS A 42 -1.43 4.29 -4.27
CA HIS A 42 -2.53 3.38 -4.60
C HIS A 42 -3.36 3.04 -3.35
N ILE A 43 -2.72 2.58 -2.27
CA ILE A 43 -3.39 2.18 -1.03
C ILE A 43 -4.18 3.34 -0.41
N LEU A 44 -3.58 4.53 -0.32
CA LEU A 44 -4.16 5.65 0.41
C LEU A 44 -5.14 6.48 -0.43
N ILE A 45 -4.93 6.59 -1.73
CA ILE A 45 -5.64 7.59 -2.56
C ILE A 45 -6.46 6.91 -3.66
N GLU A 46 -5.93 5.93 -4.39
CA GLU A 46 -6.57 5.43 -5.61
C GLU A 46 -7.49 4.21 -5.37
N CYS A 47 -7.05 3.27 -4.53
CA CYS A 47 -7.64 1.94 -4.38
C CYS A 47 -9.00 1.97 -3.68
N GLN A 48 -9.98 1.25 -4.21
CA GLN A 48 -11.33 1.17 -3.63
C GLN A 48 -11.48 0.02 -2.62
N ILE A 49 -10.39 -0.53 -2.10
CA ILE A 49 -10.45 -1.56 -1.07
C ILE A 49 -11.12 -1.01 0.19
N GLU A 50 -11.96 -1.81 0.83
CA GLU A 50 -12.75 -1.42 2.00
C GLU A 50 -11.88 -0.81 3.11
N GLY A 51 -10.66 -1.33 3.28
CA GLY A 51 -9.67 -0.84 4.24
C GLY A 51 -9.31 0.64 4.08
N ARG A 52 -9.32 1.20 2.85
CA ARG A 52 -9.01 2.62 2.62
C ARG A 52 -10.06 3.52 3.27
N ALA A 53 -11.34 3.19 3.10
CA ALA A 53 -12.43 3.97 3.69
C ALA A 53 -12.39 3.94 5.22
N ILE A 54 -12.15 2.76 5.79
CA ILE A 54 -11.98 2.59 7.24
C ILE A 54 -10.81 3.45 7.75
N LEU A 55 -9.66 3.40 7.07
CA LEU A 55 -8.47 4.16 7.45
C LEU A 55 -8.71 5.68 7.44
N TRP A 56 -9.38 6.21 6.42
CA TRP A 56 -9.68 7.65 6.37
C TRP A 56 -10.75 8.09 7.36
N ASN A 57 -11.70 7.23 7.70
CA ASN A 57 -12.67 7.54 8.75
C ASN A 57 -11.97 7.66 10.11
N LEU A 58 -11.08 6.72 10.44
CA LEU A 58 -10.26 6.80 11.65
C LEU A 58 -9.34 8.03 11.64
N ALA A 59 -8.76 8.38 10.49
CA ALA A 59 -7.89 9.54 10.37
C ALA A 59 -8.62 10.88 10.59
N LYS A 60 -9.93 10.97 10.35
CA LYS A 60 -10.74 12.16 10.62
C LYS A 60 -11.03 12.38 12.11
N GLU A 61 -10.86 11.34 12.93
CA GLU A 61 -11.11 11.38 14.38
C GLU A 61 -9.84 11.75 15.18
N LEU A 62 -8.70 11.94 14.50
CA LEU A 62 -7.40 12.34 15.07
C LEU A 62 -7.18 13.85 14.97
#